data_AF-A0A0M3HYA2-F1
#
_entry.id   AF-A0A0M3HYA2-F1
#
_cell.length_a   1.000
_cell.length_b   1.000
_cell.length_c   1.000
_cell.angle_alpha   90.00
_cell.angle_beta   90.00
_cell.angle_gamma   90.00
#
_symmetry.space_group_name_H-M   'P 1'
#
loop_
_entity.id
_entity.type
_entity.pdbx_description
1 polymer ?
#
loop_
_entity_poly.entity_id
_entity_poly.type
_entity_poly.pdbx_seq_one_letter_code
_entity_poly.pdbx_strand_id
1 'polypeptide(L)'
;MLVRVSACENKFCPVGTFCGIREITSCVKPPCRPLAMCLPESINGCKGHPKCPAGEVCVEHRTSCINRSCKKEAKCAREGTCEALECPPSQHCVADPKPKCVKN
;
A
#
# COMPACT_ATOMS: atom_id res chain seq x y z
N MET A 1 -1.39 -4.86 -23.75
CA MET A 1 -2.05 -3.68 -23.13
C MET A 1 -0.98 -2.62 -22.91
N LEU A 2 -0.96 -1.55 -23.72
CA LEU A 2 0.00 -0.44 -23.55
C LEU A 2 -0.48 0.45 -22.41
N VAL A 3 0.17 0.37 -21.25
CA VAL A 3 -0.08 1.30 -20.13
C VAL A 3 0.46 2.66 -20.56
N ARG A 4 -0.44 3.63 -20.82
CA ARG A 4 -0.04 5.03 -20.97
C ARG A 4 0.57 5.49 -19.65
N VAL A 5 1.88 5.75 -19.63
CA VAL A 5 2.60 6.25 -18.45
C VAL A 5 2.24 7.72 -18.26
N SER A 6 1.19 7.98 -17.49
CA SER A 6 0.85 9.33 -17.04
C SER A 6 1.66 9.63 -15.78
N ALA A 7 2.51 10.65 -15.81
CA ALA A 7 3.18 11.14 -14.61
C ALA A 7 2.15 11.65 -13.58
N CYS A 8 2.20 11.15 -12.35
CA CYS A 8 1.16 11.38 -11.33
C CYS A 8 1.57 12.30 -10.17
N GLU A 9 2.77 12.89 -10.19
CA GLU A 9 3.20 13.90 -9.19
C GLU A 9 2.24 15.09 -9.11
N ASN A 10 1.75 15.56 -10.26
CA ASN A 10 0.90 16.77 -10.36
C ASN A 10 -0.50 16.49 -10.92
N LYS A 11 -0.89 15.21 -11.04
CA LYS A 11 -2.16 14.81 -11.69
C LYS A 11 -2.82 13.70 -10.90
N PHE A 12 -4.16 13.68 -10.94
CA PHE A 12 -4.94 12.57 -10.41
C PHE A 12 -4.81 11.36 -11.32
N CYS A 13 -4.58 10.20 -10.71
CA CYS A 13 -4.67 8.93 -11.41
C CYS A 13 -6.14 8.57 -11.70
N PRO A 14 -6.43 7.92 -12.84
CA PRO A 14 -7.79 7.47 -13.15
C PRO A 14 -8.29 6.46 -12.10
N VAL A 15 -9.61 6.34 -11.99
CA VAL A 15 -10.26 5.34 -11.11
C VAL A 15 -9.73 3.94 -11.44
N GLY A 16 -9.48 3.13 -10.42
CA GLY A 16 -8.88 1.80 -10.56
C GLY A 16 -7.35 1.80 -10.61
N THR A 17 -6.70 2.96 -10.40
CA THR A 17 -5.23 3.08 -10.34
C THR A 17 -4.77 3.92 -9.15
N PHE A 18 -3.50 3.75 -8.74
CA PHE A 18 -2.83 4.52 -7.71
C PHE A 18 -1.50 5.08 -8.22
N CYS A 19 -1.03 6.18 -7.63
CA CYS A 19 0.26 6.77 -7.96
C CYS A 19 1.37 6.01 -7.23
N GLY A 20 2.28 5.40 -7.99
CA GLY A 20 3.42 4.65 -7.46
C GLY A 20 4.73 5.10 -8.10
N ILE A 21 5.82 4.96 -7.35
CA ILE A 21 7.17 5.21 -7.84
C ILE A 21 7.71 3.91 -8.45
N ARG A 22 8.13 3.96 -9.70
CA ARG A 22 8.95 2.92 -10.31
C ARG A 22 10.41 3.36 -10.32
N GLU A 23 11.24 2.60 -9.63
CA GLU A 23 12.68 2.70 -9.75
C GLU A 23 13.10 2.29 -11.17
N ILE A 24 13.89 3.16 -11.81
CA ILE A 24 14.41 2.92 -13.14
C ILE A 24 15.86 2.49 -13.01
N THR A 25 16.13 1.24 -13.36
CA THR A 25 17.48 0.65 -13.31
C THR A 25 18.30 0.93 -14.58
N SER A 26 17.68 1.42 -15.66
CA SER A 26 18.35 1.74 -16.91
C SER A 26 17.75 2.99 -17.56
N CYS A 27 18.59 3.99 -17.84
CA CYS A 27 18.21 5.23 -18.50
C CYS A 27 19.38 5.75 -19.34
N VAL A 28 19.07 6.56 -20.36
CA VAL A 28 20.08 7.09 -21.29
C VAL A 28 21.12 7.97 -20.58
N LYS A 29 20.72 8.68 -19.51
CA LYS A 29 21.59 9.58 -18.75
C LYS A 29 21.41 9.37 -17.24
N PRO A 30 22.39 8.76 -16.54
CA PRO A 30 22.38 8.64 -15.08
C PRO A 30 22.59 9.99 -14.36
N PRO A 31 22.14 10.15 -13.08
CA PRO A 31 21.38 9.18 -12.30
C PRO A 31 19.95 9.04 -12.83
N CYS A 32 19.47 7.80 -12.93
CA CYS A 32 18.11 7.54 -13.33
C CYS A 32 17.17 8.12 -12.28
N ARG A 33 16.24 8.97 -12.71
CA ARG A 33 15.21 9.51 -11.83
C ARG A 33 14.06 8.51 -11.76
N PRO A 34 13.58 8.16 -10.56
CA PRO A 34 12.38 7.35 -10.42
C PRO A 34 11.20 8.03 -11.12
N LEU A 35 10.31 7.24 -11.74
CA LEU A 35 9.10 7.79 -12.35
C LEU A 35 7.90 7.55 -11.45
N ALA A 36 7.21 8.63 -11.09
CA ALA A 36 5.89 8.57 -10.50
C ALA A 36 4.86 8.32 -11.59
N MET A 37 4.16 7.19 -11.56
CA MET A 37 3.16 6.84 -12.57
C MET A 37 1.93 6.16 -11.98
N CYS A 38 0.82 6.21 -12.71
CA CYS A 38 -0.40 5.51 -12.34
C CYS A 38 -0.26 4.00 -12.60
N LEU A 39 -0.38 3.21 -11.53
CA LEU A 39 -0.31 1.76 -11.50
C LEU A 39 -1.69 1.17 -11.16
N PRO A 40 -2.05 -0.01 -11.65
CA PRO A 40 -3.37 -0.59 -11.37
C PRO A 40 -3.54 -0.90 -9.87
N GLU A 41 -4.72 -0.65 -9.31
CA GLU A 41 -5.01 -0.99 -7.90
C GLU A 41 -4.92 -2.49 -7.61
N SER A 42 -5.00 -3.34 -8.62
CA SER A 42 -4.83 -4.79 -8.48
C SER A 42 -3.45 -5.20 -7.97
N ILE A 43 -2.45 -4.33 -8.08
CA ILE A 43 -1.10 -4.56 -7.55
C ILE A 43 -0.80 -3.72 -6.30
N ASN A 44 -1.81 -3.03 -5.75
CA ASN A 44 -1.66 -2.20 -4.55
C ASN A 44 -2.06 -2.99 -3.29
N GLY A 45 -1.30 -2.86 -2.21
CA GLY A 45 -1.62 -3.51 -0.94
C GLY A 45 -1.82 -5.02 -1.07
N CYS A 46 -2.80 -5.54 -0.32
CA CYS A 46 -3.07 -6.96 -0.19
C CYS A 46 -3.64 -7.59 -1.46
N LYS A 47 -4.21 -6.79 -2.36
CA LYS A 47 -4.65 -7.27 -3.68
C LYS A 47 -3.46 -7.70 -4.55
N GLY A 48 -2.35 -6.98 -4.44
CA GLY A 48 -1.10 -7.28 -5.13
C GLY A 48 -0.16 -8.21 -4.36
N HIS A 49 -0.47 -8.51 -3.11
CA HIS A 49 0.39 -9.30 -2.24
C HIS A 49 0.18 -10.80 -2.49
N PRO A 50 1.24 -11.62 -2.51
CA PRO A 50 1.09 -13.07 -2.52
C PRO A 50 0.25 -13.56 -1.32
N LYS A 51 -0.38 -14.73 -1.45
CA LYS A 51 -1.15 -15.30 -0.33
C LYS A 51 -0.25 -15.49 0.89
N CYS A 52 -0.71 -15.03 2.04
CA CYS A 52 -0.03 -15.24 3.30
C CYS A 52 -0.03 -16.72 3.69
N PRO A 53 0.98 -17.17 4.45
CA PRO A 53 1.04 -18.53 4.96
C PRO A 53 -0.11 -18.82 5.95
N ALA A 54 -0.32 -20.10 6.27
CA ALA A 54 -1.40 -20.52 7.15
C ALA A 54 -1.28 -19.89 8.55
N GLY A 55 -2.38 -19.33 9.07
CA GLY A 55 -2.42 -18.62 10.35
C GLY A 55 -1.98 -17.15 10.28
N GLU A 56 -1.75 -16.63 9.08
CA GLU A 56 -1.49 -15.21 8.84
C GLU A 56 -2.52 -14.61 7.88
N VAL A 57 -2.84 -13.34 8.11
CA VAL A 57 -3.71 -12.52 7.27
C VAL A 57 -2.92 -11.37 6.67
N CYS A 58 -3.25 -11.01 5.43
CA CYS A 58 -2.65 -9.85 4.83
C CYS A 58 -3.30 -8.59 5.42
N VAL A 59 -2.46 -7.71 5.94
CA VAL A 59 -2.83 -6.37 6.41
C VAL A 59 -2.24 -5.31 5.50
N GLU A 60 -3.01 -4.24 5.27
CA GLU A 60 -2.60 -3.11 4.47
C GLU A 60 -2.28 -1.93 5.39
N HIS A 61 -1.09 -1.37 5.31
CA HIS A 61 -0.78 -0.08 5.93
C HIS A 61 -0.72 1.00 4.85
N ARG A 62 -1.45 2.10 5.08
CA ARG A 62 -1.29 3.30 4.25
C ARG A 62 0.05 3.95 4.56
N THR A 63 0.90 4.06 3.55
CA THR A 63 2.16 4.80 3.68
C THR A 63 1.93 6.26 3.31
N SER A 64 2.13 6.59 2.05
CA SER A 64 2.10 7.96 1.54
C SER A 64 1.05 8.08 0.44
N CYS A 65 0.29 9.16 0.50
CA CYS A 65 -0.69 9.49 -0.54
C CYS A 65 -0.15 10.63 -1.40
N ILE A 66 -0.10 10.41 -2.71
CA ILE A 66 0.17 11.48 -3.68
C ILE A 66 -1.19 11.89 -4.25
N ASN A 67 -1.62 13.13 -3.98
CA ASN A 67 -2.87 13.71 -4.49
C ASN A 67 -4.07 12.73 -4.40
N ARG A 68 -4.33 12.16 -3.21
CA ARG A 68 -5.38 11.16 -2.88
C ARG A 68 -5.16 9.72 -3.37
N SER A 69 -4.14 9.46 -4.18
CA SER A 69 -3.76 8.09 -4.53
C SER A 69 -2.75 7.56 -3.51
N CYS A 70 -3.22 6.72 -2.59
CA CYS A 70 -2.40 6.16 -1.52
C CYS A 70 -1.76 4.84 -1.94
N LYS A 71 -0.42 4.77 -1.85
CA LYS A 71 0.26 3.48 -1.86
C LYS A 71 -0.10 2.76 -0.56
N LYS A 72 -0.47 1.49 -0.70
CA LYS A 72 -0.69 0.58 0.43
C LYS A 72 0.44 -0.41 0.45
N GLU A 73 1.07 -0.56 1.60
CA GLU A 73 2.03 -1.63 1.83
C GLU A 73 1.32 -2.79 2.49
N ALA A 74 1.49 -3.97 1.90
CA ALA A 74 0.94 -5.19 2.44
C ALA A 74 2.00 -5.92 3.26
N LYS A 75 1.58 -6.46 4.40
CA LYS A 75 2.37 -7.34 5.25
C LYS A 75 1.49 -8.50 5.68
N CYS A 76 2.06 -9.69 5.81
CA CYS A 76 1.38 -10.78 6.50
C CYS A 76 1.54 -10.60 8.01
N ALA A 77 0.43 -10.67 8.73
CA ALA A 77 0.38 -10.56 10.18
C ALA A 77 -0.32 -11.79 10.76
N ARG A 78 0.17 -12.26 11.90
CA ARG A 78 -0.40 -13.43 12.57
C ARG A 78 -1.83 -13.12 13.03
N GLU A 79 -2.74 -14.02 12.70
CA GLU A 79 -4.14 -13.90 13.12
C GLU A 79 -4.23 -13.80 14.65
N GLY A 80 -5.12 -12.94 15.15
CA GLY A 80 -5.30 -12.74 16.58
C GLY A 80 -4.21 -11.90 17.24
N THR A 81 -3.42 -11.14 16.48
CA THR A 81 -2.50 -10.12 17.03
C THR A 81 -2.96 -8.70 16.69
N CYS A 82 -2.43 -7.70 17.41
CA CYS A 82 -2.66 -6.30 17.08
C CYS A 82 -2.05 -5.88 15.73
N GLU A 83 -1.05 -6.60 15.24
CA GLU A 83 -0.51 -6.38 13.89
C GLU A 83 -1.52 -6.75 12.81
N ALA A 84 -2.48 -7.64 13.12
CA ALA A 84 -3.55 -8.03 12.22
C ALA A 84 -4.77 -7.08 12.28
N LEU A 85 -4.73 -6.02 13.11
CA LEU A 85 -5.88 -5.15 13.39
C LEU A 85 -5.53 -3.68 13.13
N GLU A 86 -6.14 -3.08 12.10
CA GLU A 86 -6.10 -1.62 11.90
C GLU A 86 -7.14 -0.94 12.82
N CYS A 87 -6.65 -0.16 13.78
CA CYS A 87 -7.51 0.67 14.64
C CYS A 87 -7.74 2.07 14.04
N PRO A 88 -8.92 2.68 14.26
CA PRO A 88 -9.15 4.08 13.94
C PRO A 88 -8.12 5.01 14.62
N PRO A 89 -7.84 6.20 14.08
CA PRO A 89 -6.82 7.12 14.61
C PRO A 89 -6.98 7.50 16.09
N SER A 90 -8.21 7.44 16.62
CA SER A 90 -8.53 7.76 18.02
C SER A 90 -8.49 6.54 18.95
N GLN A 91 -8.00 5.40 18.47
CA GLN A 91 -7.97 4.14 19.21
C GLN A 91 -6.59 3.49 19.10
N HIS A 92 -6.19 2.74 20.11
CA HIS A 92 -5.02 1.87 20.08
C HIS A 92 -5.45 0.41 20.24
N CYS A 93 -4.65 -0.52 19.74
CA CYS A 93 -4.92 -1.93 19.92
C CYS A 93 -4.38 -2.42 21.27
N VAL A 94 -5.18 -3.21 21.98
CA VAL A 94 -4.77 -3.95 23.18
C VAL A 94 -5.04 -5.43 22.95
N ALA A 95 -4.04 -6.26 23.24
CA ALA A 95 -4.14 -7.71 23.17
C ALA A 95 -4.49 -8.29 24.55
N ASP A 96 -5.79 -8.33 24.91
CA ASP A 96 -6.26 -9.08 26.10
C ASP A 96 -7.78 -9.37 26.09
N PRO A 97 -8.23 -10.64 26.08
CA PRO A 97 -7.56 -11.89 25.66
C PRO A 97 -7.50 -12.05 24.12
N LYS A 98 -8.13 -11.14 23.38
CA LYS A 98 -8.11 -11.03 21.91
C LYS A 98 -7.80 -9.57 21.53
N PRO A 99 -7.14 -9.33 20.39
CA PRO A 99 -6.83 -7.97 19.95
C PRO A 99 -8.12 -7.19 19.72
N LYS A 100 -8.21 -6.03 20.36
CA LYS A 100 -9.34 -5.10 20.24
C LYS A 100 -8.84 -3.67 20.21
N CYS A 101 -9.51 -2.83 19.44
CA CYS A 101 -9.28 -1.40 19.45
C CYS A 101 -10.00 -0.77 20.65
N VAL A 102 -9.26 -0.03 21.47
CA VAL A 102 -9.78 0.71 22.61
C VAL A 102 -9.50 2.20 22.40
N LYS A 103 -10.40 3.07 22.86
CA LYS A 103 -10.14 4.51 22.83
C LYS A 103 -8.93 4.82 23.70
N ASN A 104 -8.11 5.78 23.24
CA ASN A 104 -7.08 6.41 24.05
C ASN A 104 -7.70 7.15 25.25
#